data_AF-A0A965RMJ4-F1
#
_entry.id   AF-A0A965RMJ4-F1
#
_cell.length_a   1.000
_cell.length_b   1.000
_cell.length_c   1.000
_cell.angle_alpha   90.00
_cell.angle_beta   90.00
_cell.angle_gamma   90.00
#
_symmetry.space_group_name_H-M   'P 1'
#
loop_
_entity.id
_entity.type
_entity.pdbx_description
1 polymer ?
#
loop_
_entity_poly.entity_id
_entity_poly.type
_entity_poly.pdbx_seq_one_letter_code
_entity_poly.pdbx_strand_id
1 'polypeptide(L)'
;SPEMRGCSSYPSIDLVVSNCVTNLSPNKERVFSEIFRVLKPGGELYFSDVFANRRIPEPLTEDPVLLGECLGGAMYKEDFRRLLAKLGCQDFRVLSSGPVDLVSPEVQRKIAMVGFESITFRAFKLDLEDRCEDYGQVAYYQGTIEGYPHSFKLDDHHLFYSGQPMLVCGNTADMISKTWCKNHFKVVGDKTTHLGIFDCAPEQSAAKDNDCSSGACC
;
A
#
# COMPACT_ATOMS: atom_id res chain seq x y z
N SER A 1 14.18 -39.02 23.85
CA SER A 1 13.76 -37.64 23.61
C SER A 1 13.33 -37.49 22.17
N PRO A 2 12.06 -37.19 21.87
CA PRO A 2 11.68 -36.85 20.51
C PRO A 2 12.14 -35.41 20.24
N GLU A 3 12.97 -35.25 19.23
CA GLU A 3 13.42 -33.96 18.71
C GLU A 3 12.21 -33.14 18.27
N MET A 4 12.04 -31.96 18.87
CA MET A 4 11.19 -30.91 18.30
C MET A 4 11.78 -30.49 16.96
N ARG A 5 11.33 -31.09 15.86
CA ARG A 5 11.48 -30.50 14.54
C ARG A 5 10.68 -29.21 14.55
N GLY A 6 11.39 -28.08 14.70
CA GLY A 6 10.82 -26.77 14.45
C GLY A 6 10.16 -26.79 13.07
N CYS A 7 8.85 -26.56 13.04
CA CYS A 7 8.08 -26.50 11.82
C CYS A 7 8.49 -25.22 11.07
N SER A 8 9.64 -25.26 10.37
CA SER A 8 10.02 -24.21 9.43
C SER A 8 9.06 -24.32 8.25
N SER A 9 7.92 -23.65 8.32
CA SER A 9 6.95 -23.65 7.23
C SER A 9 7.59 -22.96 6.03
N TYR A 10 7.79 -23.71 4.95
CA TYR A 10 8.19 -23.16 3.65
C TYR A 10 7.17 -22.13 3.17
N PRO A 11 7.56 -21.14 2.34
CA PRO A 11 6.62 -20.22 1.70
C PRO A 11 5.50 -20.98 1.00
N SER A 12 4.26 -20.81 1.44
CA SER A 12 3.13 -21.65 1.03
C SER A 12 1.82 -20.89 0.79
N ILE A 13 1.78 -19.59 1.15
CA ILE A 13 0.59 -18.76 1.07
C ILE A 13 0.70 -17.80 -0.12
N ASP A 14 -0.37 -17.71 -0.93
CA ASP A 14 -0.46 -16.81 -2.08
C ASP A 14 -0.98 -15.41 -1.70
N LEU A 15 -1.94 -15.34 -0.77
CA LEU A 15 -2.57 -14.11 -0.32
C LEU A 15 -2.79 -14.14 1.19
N VAL A 16 -2.34 -13.08 1.88
CA VAL A 16 -2.68 -12.80 3.28
C VAL A 16 -3.64 -11.63 3.31
N VAL A 17 -4.80 -11.81 3.95
CA VAL A 17 -5.78 -10.75 4.17
C VAL A 17 -5.88 -10.41 5.65
N SER A 18 -5.91 -9.13 5.98
CA SER A 18 -6.14 -8.68 7.36
C SER A 18 -6.99 -7.41 7.39
N ASN A 19 -7.84 -7.27 8.41
CA ASN A 19 -8.66 -6.09 8.60
C ASN A 19 -8.60 -5.66 10.08
N CYS A 20 -8.03 -4.48 10.35
CA CYS A 20 -8.06 -3.74 11.62
C CYS A 20 -7.57 -4.49 12.88
N VAL A 21 -6.67 -5.47 12.77
CA VAL A 21 -6.12 -6.19 13.93
C VAL A 21 -4.64 -5.92 14.19
N THR A 22 -3.91 -5.31 13.25
CA THR A 22 -2.44 -5.17 13.40
C THR A 22 -2.09 -4.08 14.41
N ASN A 23 -2.95 -3.07 14.56
CA ASN A 23 -2.77 -2.01 15.56
C ASN A 23 -2.81 -2.53 17.01
N LEU A 24 -3.50 -3.64 17.27
CA LEU A 24 -3.57 -4.29 18.58
C LEU A 24 -2.33 -5.15 18.90
N SER A 25 -1.47 -5.41 17.90
CA SER A 25 -0.25 -6.18 18.13
C SER A 25 0.81 -5.33 18.84
N PRO A 26 1.40 -5.83 19.94
CA PRO A 26 2.51 -5.16 20.63
C PRO A 26 3.83 -5.27 19.85
N ASN A 27 3.94 -6.19 18.89
CA ASN A 27 5.13 -6.38 18.07
C ASN A 27 4.75 -6.47 16.59
N LYS A 28 4.55 -5.30 15.97
CA LYS A 28 4.19 -5.18 14.55
C LYS A 28 5.29 -5.74 13.64
N GLU A 29 6.56 -5.53 13.96
CA GLU A 29 7.68 -6.07 13.18
C GLU A 29 7.61 -7.60 13.07
N ARG A 30 7.36 -8.30 14.18
CA ARG A 30 7.19 -9.76 14.17
C ARG A 30 5.97 -10.22 13.38
N VAL A 31 4.87 -9.47 13.45
CA VAL A 31 3.66 -9.78 12.66
C VAL A 31 3.98 -9.71 11.16
N PHE A 32 4.53 -8.59 10.70
CA PHE A 32 4.86 -8.44 9.29
C PHE A 32 5.98 -9.39 8.86
N SER A 33 7.00 -9.65 9.69
CA SER A 33 8.04 -10.62 9.35
C SER A 33 7.48 -12.02 9.11
N GLU A 34 6.53 -12.47 9.94
CA GLU A 34 5.88 -13.77 9.75
C GLU A 34 4.99 -13.80 8.51
N ILE A 35 4.26 -12.72 8.22
CA ILE A 35 3.49 -12.58 6.97
C ILE A 35 4.41 -12.75 5.76
N PHE A 36 5.50 -11.97 5.69
CA PHE A 36 6.44 -12.06 4.56
C PHE A 36 7.19 -13.39 4.54
N ARG A 37 7.39 -14.06 5.67
CA ARG A 37 7.99 -15.40 5.72
C ARG A 37 7.10 -16.44 5.04
N VAL A 38 5.79 -16.44 5.32
CA VAL A 38 4.85 -17.46 4.79
C VAL A 38 4.38 -17.18 3.35
N LEU A 39 4.43 -15.93 2.89
CA LEU A 39 4.12 -15.57 1.51
C LEU A 39 5.11 -16.20 0.52
N LYS A 40 4.59 -16.82 -0.55
CA LYS A 40 5.39 -17.25 -1.70
C LYS A 40 6.00 -16.04 -2.43
N PRO A 41 7.09 -16.22 -3.20
CA PRO A 41 7.51 -15.21 -4.18
C PRO A 41 6.34 -14.85 -5.11
N GLY A 42 6.06 -13.56 -5.28
CA GLY A 42 4.91 -13.05 -6.02
C GLY A 42 3.57 -13.11 -5.25
N GLY A 43 3.56 -13.60 -4.01
CA GLY A 43 2.40 -13.55 -3.13
C GLY A 43 2.12 -12.13 -2.63
N GLU A 44 0.90 -11.92 -2.12
CA GLU A 44 0.37 -10.60 -1.79
C GLU A 44 -0.07 -10.51 -0.33
N LEU A 45 0.27 -9.41 0.34
CA LEU A 45 -0.41 -8.93 1.53
C LEU A 45 -1.45 -7.90 1.09
N TYR A 46 -2.73 -8.13 1.37
CA TYR A 46 -3.82 -7.19 1.14
C TYR A 46 -4.48 -6.88 2.48
N PHE A 47 -4.35 -5.67 3.01
CA PHE A 47 -4.89 -5.38 4.33
C PHE A 47 -5.37 -3.95 4.50
N SER A 48 -6.33 -3.77 5.40
CA SER A 48 -6.83 -2.47 5.81
C SER A 48 -6.56 -2.25 7.30
N ASP A 49 -6.04 -1.08 7.67
CA ASP A 49 -5.89 -0.69 9.07
C ASP A 49 -5.93 0.85 9.21
N VAL A 50 -5.92 1.34 10.44
CA VAL A 50 -5.86 2.78 10.75
C VAL A 50 -4.41 3.24 10.88
N PHE A 51 -4.05 4.33 10.22
CA PHE A 51 -2.73 4.92 10.25
C PHE A 51 -2.81 6.36 10.72
N ALA A 52 -1.76 6.79 11.41
CA ALA A 52 -1.61 8.17 11.85
C ALA A 52 -0.81 8.96 10.81
N ASN A 53 -1.16 10.24 10.63
CA ASN A 53 -0.40 11.15 9.76
C ASN A 53 0.92 11.62 10.39
N ARG A 54 1.14 11.32 11.67
CA ARG A 54 2.36 11.60 12.45
C ARG A 54 2.51 10.59 13.57
N ARG A 55 3.69 10.55 14.19
CA ARG A 55 3.93 9.70 15.38
C ARG A 55 3.06 10.15 16.55
N ILE A 56 2.39 9.19 17.17
CA ILE A 56 1.57 9.41 18.37
C ILE A 56 2.52 9.57 19.56
N PRO A 57 2.37 10.63 20.39
CA PRO A 57 3.12 10.79 21.63
C PRO A 57 2.92 9.58 22.59
N GLU A 58 3.98 9.17 23.27
CA GLU A 58 3.98 8.02 24.20
C GLU A 58 2.87 8.04 25.27
N PRO A 59 2.52 9.18 25.90
CA PRO A 59 1.41 9.22 26.85
C PRO A 59 0.04 8.90 26.21
N LEU A 60 -0.11 9.08 24.90
CA LEU A 60 -1.33 8.81 24.16
C LEU A 60 -1.39 7.38 23.62
N THR A 61 -0.25 6.71 23.44
CA THR A 61 -0.24 5.30 22.98
C THR A 61 -0.77 4.35 24.04
N GLU A 62 -0.60 4.68 25.32
CA GLU A 62 -1.10 3.90 26.46
C GLU A 62 -2.44 4.39 27.01
N ASP A 63 -3.03 5.44 26.42
CA ASP A 63 -4.30 5.98 26.89
C ASP A 63 -5.42 4.94 26.68
N PRO A 64 -6.16 4.54 27.75
CA PRO A 64 -7.17 3.50 27.65
C PRO A 64 -8.28 3.77 26.63
N VAL A 65 -8.60 5.06 26.38
CA VAL A 65 -9.64 5.45 25.44
C VAL A 65 -9.13 5.31 24.01
N LEU A 66 -7.91 5.75 23.72
CA LEU A 66 -7.29 5.57 22.40
C LEU A 66 -7.01 4.11 22.09
N LEU A 67 -6.64 3.30 23.08
CA LEU A 67 -6.50 1.86 22.92
C LEU A 67 -7.84 1.17 22.63
N GLY A 68 -8.90 1.55 23.35
CA GLY A 68 -10.26 1.04 23.13
C GLY A 68 -10.78 1.29 21.71
N GLU A 69 -10.40 2.41 21.10
CA GLU A 69 -10.76 2.79 19.73
C GLU A 69 -9.77 2.26 18.67
N CYS A 70 -8.79 1.42 19.03
CA CYS A 70 -7.71 0.94 18.15
C CYS A 70 -6.82 2.05 17.54
N LEU A 71 -6.86 3.27 18.10
CA LEU A 71 -6.11 4.43 17.62
C LEU A 71 -4.73 4.56 18.27
N GLY A 72 -4.60 4.17 19.53
CA GLY A 72 -3.34 4.30 20.29
C GLY A 72 -2.18 3.51 19.68
N GLY A 73 -2.49 2.41 18.99
CA GLY A 73 -1.53 1.57 18.29
C GLY A 73 -1.29 1.94 16.82
N ALA A 74 -1.96 2.97 16.28
CA ALA A 74 -1.88 3.34 14.87
C ALA A 74 -0.47 3.83 14.51
N MET A 75 0.15 3.17 13.54
CA MET A 75 1.50 3.49 13.11
C MET A 75 1.49 4.75 12.23
N TYR A 76 2.54 5.56 12.33
CA TYR A 76 2.80 6.58 11.32
C TYR A 76 3.09 5.93 9.96
N LYS A 77 2.40 6.35 8.89
CA LYS A 77 2.51 5.76 7.54
C LYS A 77 3.96 5.58 7.06
N GLU A 78 4.85 6.54 7.30
CA GLU A 78 6.26 6.40 6.88
C GLU A 78 7.07 5.45 7.76
N ASP A 79 6.70 5.25 9.03
CA ASP A 79 7.32 4.21 9.85
C ASP A 79 6.88 2.83 9.38
N PHE A 80 5.65 2.69 8.89
CA PHE A 80 5.18 1.48 8.23
C PHE A 80 5.95 1.20 6.93
N ARG A 81 6.15 2.23 6.08
CA ARG A 81 7.00 2.11 4.89
C ARG A 81 8.40 1.62 5.21
N ARG A 82 9.04 2.21 6.22
CA ARG A 82 10.39 1.80 6.68
C ARG A 82 10.40 0.38 7.21
N LEU A 83 9.36 -0.03 7.93
CA LEU A 83 9.23 -1.38 8.45
C LEU A 83 9.16 -2.41 7.31
N LEU A 84 8.32 -2.17 6.30
CA LEU A 84 8.23 -3.05 5.14
C LEU A 84 9.54 -3.11 4.36
N ALA A 85 10.21 -1.97 4.16
CA ALA A 85 11.51 -1.90 3.50
C ALA A 85 12.57 -2.74 4.22
N LYS A 86 12.60 -2.70 5.56
CA LYS A 86 13.49 -3.55 6.39
C LYS A 86 13.22 -5.04 6.19
N LEU A 87 11.98 -5.42 5.87
CA LEU A 87 11.56 -6.80 5.61
C LEU A 87 11.72 -7.21 4.14
N GLY A 88 12.32 -6.35 3.30
CA GLY A 88 12.56 -6.64 1.88
C GLY A 88 11.39 -6.30 0.96
N CYS A 89 10.40 -5.54 1.43
CA CYS A 89 9.31 -5.03 0.61
C CYS A 89 9.46 -3.51 0.42
N GLN A 90 10.02 -3.12 -0.72
CA GLN A 90 10.38 -1.71 -0.99
C GLN A 90 9.20 -0.86 -1.48
N ASP A 91 8.21 -1.50 -2.12
CA ASP A 91 7.06 -0.84 -2.74
C ASP A 91 5.75 -1.51 -2.29
N PHE A 92 4.95 -0.76 -1.53
CA PHE A 92 3.55 -1.08 -1.25
C PHE A 92 2.67 -0.07 -1.99
N ARG A 93 1.45 -0.48 -2.33
CA ARG A 93 0.46 0.39 -2.97
C ARG A 93 -0.74 0.66 -2.07
N VAL A 94 -1.25 1.88 -2.15
CA VAL A 94 -2.51 2.30 -1.52
C VAL A 94 -3.64 2.06 -2.51
N LEU A 95 -4.69 1.32 -2.13
CA LEU A 95 -5.86 1.10 -3.00
C LEU A 95 -6.95 2.12 -2.73
N SER A 96 -7.11 2.45 -1.45
CA SER A 96 -8.06 3.42 -0.95
C SER A 96 -7.58 3.94 0.39
N SER A 97 -7.92 5.20 0.67
CA SER A 97 -7.76 5.83 1.97
C SER A 97 -8.97 6.71 2.25
N GLY A 98 -9.32 6.86 3.52
CA GLY A 98 -10.36 7.77 3.97
C GLY A 98 -10.10 8.28 5.38
N PRO A 99 -10.54 9.50 5.73
CA PRO A 99 -10.40 10.01 7.08
C PRO A 99 -11.17 9.14 8.07
N VAL A 100 -10.64 9.00 9.29
CA VAL A 100 -11.35 8.38 10.41
C VAL A 100 -11.98 9.49 11.24
N ASP A 101 -13.31 9.55 11.23
CA ASP A 101 -14.05 10.50 12.05
C ASP A 101 -13.97 10.10 13.53
N LEU A 102 -13.43 11.00 14.34
CA LEU A 102 -13.32 10.80 15.79
C LEU A 102 -14.67 11.10 16.43
N VAL A 103 -15.42 10.06 16.79
CA VAL A 103 -16.78 10.21 17.33
C VAL A 103 -16.77 10.65 18.81
N SER A 104 -15.72 10.31 19.56
CA SER A 104 -15.63 10.63 20.99
C SER A 104 -15.05 12.04 21.25
N PRO A 105 -15.79 12.95 21.92
CA PRO A 105 -15.27 14.26 22.29
C PRO A 105 -14.08 14.19 23.26
N GLU A 106 -13.98 13.12 24.06
CA GLU A 106 -12.82 12.89 24.92
C GLU A 106 -11.57 12.59 24.08
N VAL A 107 -11.72 11.73 23.09
CA VAL A 107 -10.67 11.38 22.12
C VAL A 107 -10.23 12.61 21.34
N GLN A 108 -11.16 13.43 20.85
CA GLN A 108 -10.83 14.69 20.17
C GLN A 108 -10.06 15.69 21.04
N ARG A 109 -10.33 15.76 22.36
CA ARG A 109 -9.58 16.65 23.27
C ARG A 109 -8.17 16.14 23.56
N LYS A 110 -7.97 14.83 23.57
CA LYS A 110 -6.67 14.19 23.85
C LYS A 110 -5.80 14.12 22.60
N ILE A 111 -6.41 13.86 21.45
CA ILE A 111 -5.75 13.88 20.15
C ILE A 111 -5.38 15.33 19.86
N ALA A 112 -4.09 15.62 19.92
CA ALA A 112 -3.57 16.96 19.65
C ALA A 112 -3.73 17.31 18.16
N MET A 113 -2.65 17.21 17.38
CA MET A 113 -2.66 17.49 15.93
C MET A 113 -2.59 16.19 15.10
N VAL A 114 -2.87 15.02 15.70
CA VAL A 114 -2.76 13.73 15.03
C VAL A 114 -4.04 13.48 14.22
N GLY A 115 -3.89 13.33 12.91
CA GLY A 115 -4.96 12.87 12.03
C GLY A 115 -4.86 11.37 11.81
N PHE A 116 -6.00 10.72 11.63
CA PHE A 116 -6.10 9.28 11.40
C PHE A 116 -6.78 9.02 10.06
N GLU A 117 -6.26 8.05 9.32
CA GLU A 117 -6.80 7.60 8.05
C GLU A 117 -6.93 6.08 8.08
N SER A 118 -8.07 5.56 7.60
CA SER A 118 -8.21 4.15 7.28
C SER A 118 -7.64 3.95 5.89
N ILE A 119 -6.65 3.07 5.76
CA ILE A 119 -5.95 2.85 4.49
C ILE A 119 -5.94 1.36 4.19
N THR A 120 -6.37 1.01 2.96
CA THR A 120 -6.20 -0.32 2.40
C THR A 120 -4.95 -0.35 1.54
N PHE A 121 -4.04 -1.24 1.86
CA PHE A 121 -2.80 -1.45 1.12
C PHE A 121 -2.79 -2.81 0.43
N ARG A 122 -1.96 -2.89 -0.62
CA ARG A 122 -1.40 -4.13 -1.10
C ARG A 122 0.12 -4.06 -1.13
N ALA A 123 0.77 -5.17 -0.85
CA ALA A 123 2.21 -5.31 -0.93
C ALA A 123 2.54 -6.68 -1.51
N PHE A 124 3.28 -6.70 -2.62
CA PHE A 124 3.71 -7.95 -3.24
C PHE A 124 5.09 -8.34 -2.71
N LYS A 125 5.28 -9.64 -2.44
CA LYS A 125 6.58 -10.20 -2.12
C LYS A 125 7.40 -10.39 -3.39
N LEU A 126 7.96 -9.29 -3.87
CA LEU A 126 8.81 -9.19 -5.04
C LEU A 126 10.06 -8.39 -4.71
N ASP A 127 11.14 -8.62 -5.46
CA ASP A 127 12.36 -7.81 -5.41
C ASP A 127 12.12 -6.54 -6.26
N LEU A 128 11.51 -5.54 -5.62
CA LEU A 128 11.13 -4.26 -6.24
C LEU A 128 12.11 -3.16 -5.82
N GLU A 129 12.22 -2.14 -6.65
CA GLU A 129 13.01 -0.95 -6.35
C GLU A 129 12.25 -0.06 -5.36
N ASP A 130 12.97 0.80 -4.63
CA ASP A 130 12.38 1.74 -3.66
C ASP A 130 11.72 2.95 -4.34
N ARG A 131 11.96 3.12 -5.64
CA ARG A 131 11.39 4.17 -6.48
C ARG A 131 10.79 3.61 -7.75
N CYS A 132 9.89 4.37 -8.35
CA CYS A 132 9.33 4.06 -9.65
C CYS A 132 10.32 4.47 -10.74
N GLU A 133 11.01 3.50 -11.31
CA GLU A 133 11.94 3.70 -12.43
C GLU A 133 11.26 3.43 -13.77
N ASP A 134 11.62 4.20 -14.78
CA ASP A 134 11.10 4.11 -16.14
C ASP A 134 12.01 3.24 -17.02
N TYR A 135 11.38 2.29 -17.71
CA TYR A 135 12.00 1.39 -18.68
C TYR A 135 11.22 1.38 -20.01
N GLY A 136 10.27 2.30 -20.21
CA GLY A 136 9.43 2.38 -21.40
C GLY A 136 8.42 1.23 -21.54
N GLN A 137 8.07 0.59 -20.42
CA GLN A 137 7.18 -0.57 -20.43
C GLN A 137 5.70 -0.15 -20.57
N VAL A 138 4.95 -0.94 -21.32
CA VAL A 138 3.51 -0.73 -21.56
C VAL A 138 2.73 -1.95 -21.11
N ALA A 139 1.70 -1.74 -20.31
CA ALA A 139 0.79 -2.77 -19.85
C ALA A 139 -0.57 -2.69 -20.55
N TYR A 140 -1.16 -3.85 -20.82
CA TYR A 140 -2.51 -4.00 -21.35
C TYR A 140 -3.28 -4.95 -20.44
N TYR A 141 -4.38 -4.47 -19.84
CA TYR A 141 -5.32 -5.34 -19.16
C TYR A 141 -6.17 -6.10 -20.17
N GLN A 142 -6.31 -7.41 -20.00
CA GLN A 142 -6.98 -8.28 -20.98
C GLN A 142 -8.50 -8.42 -20.72
N GLY A 143 -9.03 -7.88 -19.62
CA GLY A 143 -10.45 -8.02 -19.29
C GLY A 143 -10.86 -9.42 -18.84
N THR A 144 -9.90 -10.24 -18.41
CA THR A 144 -10.12 -11.67 -18.11
C THR A 144 -10.31 -11.97 -16.63
N ILE A 145 -10.28 -10.97 -15.74
CA ILE A 145 -10.61 -11.16 -14.32
C ILE A 145 -12.14 -11.20 -14.19
N GLU A 146 -12.65 -12.25 -13.55
CA GLU A 146 -14.08 -12.42 -13.30
C GLU A 146 -14.64 -11.23 -12.51
N GLY A 147 -15.78 -10.69 -12.95
CA GLY A 147 -16.40 -9.50 -12.36
C GLY A 147 -15.78 -8.16 -12.78
N TYR A 148 -14.62 -8.17 -13.45
CA TYR A 148 -13.89 -6.96 -13.86
C TYR A 148 -13.57 -6.93 -15.37
N PRO A 149 -14.54 -7.17 -16.28
CA PRO A 149 -14.22 -7.31 -17.72
C PRO A 149 -13.81 -6.01 -18.41
N HIS A 150 -14.09 -4.85 -17.82
CA HIS A 150 -13.89 -3.54 -18.46
C HIS A 150 -12.72 -2.75 -17.90
N SER A 151 -12.45 -2.90 -16.60
CA SER A 151 -11.34 -2.23 -15.95
C SER A 151 -10.89 -2.98 -14.70
N PHE A 152 -9.62 -2.77 -14.33
CA PHE A 152 -9.03 -3.28 -13.11
C PHE A 152 -8.22 -2.18 -12.43
N LYS A 153 -8.54 -1.90 -11.17
CA LYS A 153 -7.80 -0.95 -10.33
C LYS A 153 -6.72 -1.72 -9.56
N LEU A 154 -5.46 -1.50 -9.93
CA LEU A 154 -4.33 -2.09 -9.19
C LEU A 154 -4.14 -1.36 -7.86
N ASP A 155 -4.21 -0.02 -7.88
CA ASP A 155 -4.04 0.87 -6.74
C ASP A 155 -4.71 2.23 -7.03
N ASP A 156 -4.52 3.23 -6.16
CA ASP A 156 -5.15 4.54 -6.24
C ASP A 156 -4.76 5.38 -7.48
N HIS A 157 -3.74 4.98 -8.24
CA HIS A 157 -3.26 5.71 -9.42
C HIS A 157 -3.11 4.85 -10.69
N HIS A 158 -3.35 3.55 -10.61
CA HIS A 158 -3.36 2.64 -11.76
C HIS A 158 -4.75 2.02 -11.99
N LEU A 159 -5.54 2.66 -12.84
CA LEU A 159 -6.79 2.13 -13.37
C LEU A 159 -6.61 1.67 -14.82
N PHE A 160 -6.48 0.36 -15.02
CA PHE A 160 -6.31 -0.21 -16.36
C PHE A 160 -7.67 -0.46 -17.01
N TYR A 161 -7.85 0.00 -18.25
CA TYR A 161 -9.01 -0.33 -19.07
C TYR A 161 -8.69 -1.47 -20.03
N SER A 162 -9.65 -2.38 -20.24
CA SER A 162 -9.45 -3.57 -21.07
C SER A 162 -9.05 -3.20 -22.50
N GLY A 163 -7.94 -3.76 -22.96
CA GLY A 163 -7.37 -3.54 -24.29
C GLY A 163 -6.65 -2.19 -24.48
N GLN A 164 -6.70 -1.28 -23.51
CA GLN A 164 -6.04 0.02 -23.59
C GLN A 164 -4.58 -0.08 -23.10
N PRO A 165 -3.62 0.52 -23.79
CA PRO A 165 -2.24 0.63 -23.29
C PRO A 165 -2.16 1.61 -22.13
N MET A 166 -1.34 1.28 -21.14
CA MET A 166 -0.91 2.20 -20.08
C MET A 166 0.61 2.10 -19.94
N LEU A 167 1.30 3.24 -19.95
CA LEU A 167 2.71 3.31 -19.57
C LEU A 167 2.84 3.00 -18.08
N VAL A 168 3.81 2.19 -17.71
CA VAL A 168 4.00 1.74 -16.33
C VAL A 168 5.48 1.76 -15.95
N CYS A 169 5.76 2.05 -14.68
CA CYS A 169 7.10 1.90 -14.13
C CYS A 169 7.52 0.43 -14.02
N GLY A 170 8.81 0.20 -13.82
CA GLY A 170 9.38 -1.13 -13.67
C GLY A 170 8.78 -1.93 -12.51
N ASN A 171 8.40 -1.28 -11.41
CA ASN A 171 7.74 -1.95 -10.29
C ASN A 171 6.33 -2.41 -10.65
N THR A 172 5.51 -1.52 -11.24
CA THR A 172 4.15 -1.87 -11.67
C THR A 172 4.18 -3.00 -12.70
N ALA A 173 5.11 -2.94 -13.67
CA ALA A 173 5.31 -4.01 -14.65
C ALA A 173 5.62 -5.37 -14.00
N ASP A 174 6.47 -5.38 -12.96
CA ASP A 174 6.78 -6.59 -12.19
C ASP A 174 5.60 -7.07 -11.36
N MET A 175 4.86 -6.18 -10.70
CA MET A 175 3.66 -6.52 -9.95
C MET A 175 2.61 -7.22 -10.82
N ILE A 176 2.39 -6.77 -12.06
CA ILE A 176 1.39 -7.39 -12.93
C ILE A 176 1.91 -8.62 -13.68
N SER A 177 3.21 -8.72 -13.96
CA SER A 177 3.77 -9.83 -14.77
C SER A 177 4.35 -10.98 -13.95
N LYS A 178 4.73 -10.77 -12.68
CA LYS A 178 5.38 -11.75 -11.80
C LYS A 178 4.49 -12.28 -10.67
N THR A 179 3.21 -11.94 -10.66
CA THR A 179 2.25 -12.34 -9.61
C THR A 179 1.08 -13.12 -10.22
N TRP A 180 0.01 -13.31 -9.44
CA TRP A 180 -1.24 -13.89 -9.93
C TRP A 180 -1.86 -13.09 -11.10
N CYS A 181 -1.55 -11.79 -11.23
CA CYS A 181 -2.05 -10.94 -12.31
C CYS A 181 -1.52 -11.32 -13.70
N LYS A 182 -0.44 -12.11 -13.81
CA LYS A 182 0.29 -12.36 -15.06
C LYS A 182 -0.56 -12.89 -16.22
N ASN A 183 -1.61 -13.66 -15.91
CA ASN A 183 -2.49 -14.25 -16.92
C ASN A 183 -3.58 -13.27 -17.42
N HIS A 184 -3.66 -12.09 -16.80
CA HIS A 184 -4.66 -11.06 -17.07
C HIS A 184 -4.07 -9.81 -17.70
N PHE A 185 -2.74 -9.76 -17.81
CA PHE A 185 -2.01 -8.61 -18.35
C PHE A 185 -1.04 -9.06 -19.44
N LYS A 186 -0.93 -8.25 -20.48
CA LYS A 186 0.20 -8.29 -21.41
C LYS A 186 1.11 -7.11 -21.11
N VAL A 187 2.38 -7.37 -20.83
CA VAL A 187 3.41 -6.33 -20.71
C VAL A 187 4.31 -6.36 -21.94
N VAL A 188 4.56 -5.20 -22.53
CA VAL A 188 5.45 -4.98 -23.67
C VAL A 188 6.64 -4.15 -23.20
N GLY A 189 7.84 -4.50 -23.66
CA GLY A 189 9.09 -3.92 -23.19
C GLY A 189 9.74 -4.77 -22.10
N ASP A 190 10.98 -4.43 -21.77
CA ASP A 190 11.79 -5.07 -20.73
C ASP A 190 12.59 -4.02 -19.96
N LYS A 191 13.41 -4.46 -19.00
CA LYS A 191 14.25 -3.57 -18.18
C LYS A 191 15.67 -3.39 -18.74
N THR A 192 15.89 -3.56 -20.05
CA THR A 192 17.25 -3.46 -20.64
C THR A 192 17.75 -2.03 -20.79
N THR A 193 16.85 -1.06 -20.95
CA THR A 193 17.19 0.36 -21.10
C THR A 193 16.47 1.18 -20.04
N HIS A 194 17.22 1.79 -19.12
CA HIS A 194 16.70 2.68 -18.09
C HIS A 194 16.54 4.10 -18.64
N LEU A 195 15.37 4.70 -18.43
CA LEU A 195 15.02 6.04 -18.94
C LEU A 195 14.99 7.11 -17.84
N GLY A 196 15.25 6.73 -16.59
CA GLY A 196 15.19 7.62 -15.41
C GLY A 196 13.98 7.37 -14.54
N ILE A 197 13.55 8.38 -13.79
CA ILE A 197 12.41 8.28 -12.86
C ILE A 197 11.09 8.32 -13.63
N PHE A 198 10.19 7.39 -13.29
CA PHE A 198 8.81 7.39 -13.75
C PHE A 198 7.94 8.22 -12.82
N ASP A 199 7.15 9.14 -13.37
CA ASP A 199 6.19 9.93 -12.59
C ASP A 199 4.94 9.10 -12.29
N CYS A 200 4.96 8.43 -11.13
CA CYS A 200 3.95 7.49 -10.69
C CYS A 200 3.00 8.09 -9.63
N ALA A 201 3.01 9.41 -9.43
CA ALA A 201 2.16 10.00 -8.42
C ALA A 201 0.68 9.80 -8.77
N PRO A 202 -0.20 9.51 -7.79
CA PRO A 202 -1.63 9.69 -7.99
C PRO A 202 -1.88 11.09 -8.50
N GLU A 203 -2.77 11.23 -9.49
CA GLU A 203 -3.34 12.53 -9.84
C GLU A 203 -3.98 13.08 -8.56
N GLN A 204 -3.20 13.86 -7.80
CA GLN A 204 -3.74 14.63 -6.70
C GLN A 204 -4.81 15.49 -7.35
N SER A 205 -6.05 15.27 -6.92
CA SER A 205 -7.22 16.08 -7.23
C SER A 205 -6.78 17.50 -7.52
N ALA A 206 -6.75 17.86 -8.81
CA ALA A 206 -6.30 19.17 -9.27
C ALA A 206 -7.00 20.20 -8.39
N ALA A 207 -6.24 20.77 -7.45
CA ALA A 207 -6.71 21.89 -6.67
C ALA A 207 -7.09 22.93 -7.72
N LYS A 208 -8.38 23.24 -7.79
CA LYS A 208 -8.87 24.39 -8.53
C LYS A 208 -8.34 25.63 -7.82
N ASP A 209 -7.07 25.94 -8.02
CA ASP A 209 -6.56 27.30 -7.91
C ASP A 209 -7.12 28.06 -9.11
N ASN A 210 -8.42 28.34 -9.04
CA ASN A 210 -9.05 29.34 -9.87
C ASN A 210 -8.82 30.70 -9.19
N ASP A 211 -7.55 31.07 -9.00
CA ASP A 211 -7.17 32.43 -8.67
C ASP A 211 -7.23 33.25 -9.96
N CYS A 212 -8.46 33.59 -10.35
CA CYS A 212 -8.70 34.58 -11.38
C CYS A 212 -8.45 35.94 -10.73
N SER A 213 -7.17 36.31 -10.65
CA SER A 213 -6.75 37.68 -10.41
C SER A 213 -7.25 38.54 -11.57
N SER A 214 -8.39 39.20 -11.34
CA SER A 214 -8.86 40.28 -12.20
C SER A 214 -7.92 41.47 -12.04
N GLY A 215 -6.78 41.43 -12.73
CA GLY A 215 -6.05 42.61 -13.11
C GLY A 215 -6.80 43.33 -14.23
N ALA A 216 -7.33 44.50 -13.93
CA ALA A 216 -7.63 45.50 -14.95
C ALA A 216 -7.21 46.87 -14.41
N CYS A 217 -6.07 47.34 -14.90
CA CYS A 217 -5.73 48.75 -14.95
C CYS A 217 -6.50 49.41 -16.10
N CYS A 218 -7.09 50.57 -15.82
CA CYS A 218 -7.14 51.80 -16.63
C CYS A 218 -7.87 52.87 -15.81
#